data_AF-A0A183CFF8-F1
#
_entry.id   AF-A0A183CFF8-F1
#
_cell.length_a   1.000
_cell.length_b   1.000
_cell.length_c   1.000
_cell.angle_alpha   90.00
_cell.angle_beta   90.00
_cell.angle_gamma   90.00
#
_symmetry.space_group_name_H-M   'P 1'
#
loop_
_entity.id
_entity.type
_entity.pdbx_description
1 polymer ?
#
loop_
_entity_poly.entity_id
_entity_poly.type
_entity_poly.pdbx_seq_one_letter_code
_entity_poly.pdbx_strand_id
1 'polypeptide(L)' 'MCLGESLAKMEMFIILAALVQNFEFTTLYPNEAPSLRRNNGLANIPDQFECVIRLRPSEPILCKPNDA' A
#
# COMPACT_ATOMS: atom_id res chain seq x y z
N MET A 1 5.63 12.12 22.49
CA MET A 1 6.05 12.96 21.36
C MET A 1 7.17 12.25 20.64
N CYS A 2 7.04 11.92 19.35
CA CYS A 2 8.08 11.26 18.57
C CYS A 2 8.74 12.28 17.64
N LEU A 3 10.06 12.42 17.69
CA LEU A 3 10.79 13.36 16.83
C LEU A 3 10.58 13.07 15.33
N GLY A 4 10.45 11.79 14.99
CA GLY A 4 10.24 11.33 13.61
C GLY A 4 8.79 11.35 13.14
N GLU A 5 7.83 11.88 13.92
CA GLU A 5 6.40 11.75 13.61
C GLU A 5 6.03 12.35 12.24
N SER A 6 6.46 13.56 11.96
CA SER A 6 6.15 14.23 10.69
C SER A 6 6.80 13.51 9.50
N LEU A 7 8.04 13.05 9.66
CA LEU A 7 8.75 12.32 8.62
C LEU A 7 8.07 10.98 8.34
N ALA A 8 7.77 10.20 9.38
CA ALA A 8 7.11 8.90 9.24
C ALA A 8 5.73 9.03 8.57
N LYS A 9 4.96 10.09 8.88
CA LYS A 9 3.67 10.34 8.19
C LYS A 9 3.84 10.63 6.71
N MET A 10 4.85 11.42 6.32
CA MET A 10 5.13 11.71 4.91
C MET A 10 5.56 10.45 4.16
N GLU A 11 6.49 9.68 4.73
CA GLU A 11 6.98 8.44 4.12
C GLU A 11 5.84 7.42 3.96
N MET A 12 5.05 7.20 5.02
CA MET A 12 3.93 6.28 4.98
C MET A 12 2.87 6.70 3.96
N PHE A 13 2.63 8.00 3.81
CA PHE A 13 1.74 8.52 2.77
C PHE A 13 2.28 8.25 1.37
N ILE A 14 3.55 8.56 1.09
CA ILE A 14 4.16 8.35 -0.23
C ILE A 14 4.18 6.87 -0.59
N ILE A 15 4.58 6.01 0.34
CA ILE A 15 4.59 4.55 0.15
C ILE A 15 3.18 4.05 -0.12
N LEU A 16 2.20 4.41 0.73
CA LEU A 16 0.82 3.97 0.56
C LEU A 16 0.23 4.48 -0.75
N ALA A 17 0.45 5.74 -1.10
CA ALA A 17 -0.02 6.34 -2.34
C ALA A 17 0.58 5.63 -3.54
N ALA A 18 1.89 5.38 -3.57
CA ALA A 18 2.54 4.67 -4.68
C ALA A 18 1.99 3.24 -4.82
N LEU A 19 1.82 2.52 -3.70
CA LEU A 19 1.25 1.16 -3.71
C LEU A 19 -0.19 1.16 -4.25
N VAL A 20 -1.04 2.04 -3.68
CA VAL A 20 -2.46 2.18 -4.05
C VAL A 20 -2.64 2.97 -5.35
N GLN A 21 -1.58 3.45 -6.02
CA GLN A 21 -1.62 4.04 -7.37
C GLN A 21 -1.19 3.07 -8.47
N ASN A 22 -0.36 2.08 -8.14
CA ASN A 22 0.23 1.19 -9.15
C ASN A 22 -0.21 -0.27 -9.02
N PHE A 23 -0.78 -0.68 -7.89
CA PHE A 23 -1.08 -2.10 -7.64
C PHE A 23 -2.50 -2.33 -7.15
N GLU A 24 -3.09 -3.44 -7.58
CA GLU A 24 -4.28 -4.03 -6.98
C GLU A 24 -3.86 -5.13 -6.01
N PHE A 25 -4.37 -5.05 -4.79
CA PHE A 25 -4.16 -6.03 -3.74
C PHE A 25 -5.43 -6.85 -3.58
N THR A 26 -5.27 -8.17 -3.63
CA THR A 26 -6.36 -9.12 -3.36
C THR A 26 -5.89 -10.15 -2.34
N THR A 27 -6.82 -10.74 -1.61
CA THR A 27 -6.51 -11.84 -0.69
C THR A 27 -6.26 -13.12 -1.48
N LEU A 28 -5.43 -14.04 -0.96
CA LEU A 28 -5.29 -15.36 -1.57
C LEU A 28 -6.63 -16.10 -1.65
N TYR A 29 -7.47 -15.90 -0.64
CA TYR A 29 -8.82 -16.46 -0.55
C TYR A 29 -9.83 -15.32 -0.73
N PRO A 30 -10.50 -15.20 -1.89
CA PRO A 30 -11.33 -14.04 -2.25
C PRO A 30 -12.45 -13.69 -1.26
N ASN A 31 -12.88 -14.67 -0.45
CA ASN A 31 -13.97 -14.52 0.51
C ASN A 31 -13.49 -14.37 1.97
N GLU A 32 -12.17 -14.27 2.19
CA GLU A 32 -11.58 -14.21 3.53
C GLU A 32 -10.67 -12.99 3.66
N ALA A 33 -11.04 -12.08 4.57
CA ALA A 33 -10.22 -10.95 4.92
C ALA A 33 -9.11 -11.38 5.90
N PRO A 34 -7.92 -10.75 5.85
CA PRO A 34 -6.89 -11.00 6.84
C PRO A 34 -7.40 -10.65 8.24
N SER A 35 -6.95 -11.41 9.24
CA SER A 35 -7.28 -11.17 10.64
C SER A 35 -6.84 -9.78 11.08
N LEU A 36 -7.73 -9.06 11.78
CA LEU A 36 -7.42 -7.78 12.43
C LEU A 36 -6.90 -7.97 13.87
N ARG A 37 -6.67 -9.21 14.29
CA ARG A 37 -6.12 -9.46 15.62
C ARG A 37 -4.70 -8.91 15.67
N ARG A 38 -4.45 -8.21 16.77
CA ARG A 38 -3.16 -7.62 17.07
C ARG A 38 -2.40 -8.59 17.95
N ASN A 39 -1.19 -8.95 17.54
CA ASN A 39 -0.27 -9.68 18.39
C ASN A 39 0.66 -8.67 19.07
N ASN A 40 0.67 -8.71 20.40
CA ASN A 40 1.47 -7.82 21.21
C ASN A 40 2.91 -8.36 21.30
N GLY A 41 3.89 -7.55 20.91
CA GLY A 41 5.32 -7.79 21.09
C GLY A 41 6.07 -6.46 21.35
N LEU A 42 7.32 -6.35 20.92
CA LEU A 42 8.04 -5.07 20.91
C LEU A 42 7.38 -4.02 20.00
N ALA A 43 6.57 -4.47 19.04
CA ALA A 43 5.72 -3.67 18.17
C ALA A 43 4.35 -4.34 18.02
N ASN A 44 3.40 -3.64 17.41
CA ASN A 44 2.12 -4.22 17.01
C ASN A 44 2.31 -4.98 15.69
N ILE A 45 2.18 -6.30 15.72
CA ILE A 45 2.39 -7.18 14.57
C ILE A 45 1.05 -7.85 14.23
N PRO A 46 0.58 -7.80 12.97
CA PRO A 46 -0.63 -8.52 12.56
C PRO A 46 -0.39 -10.04 12.56
N ASP A 47 -1.46 -10.82 12.56
CA ASP A 47 -1.37 -12.24 12.18
C ASP A 47 -0.77 -12.38 10.78
N GLN A 48 -0.09 -13.50 10.52
CA GLN A 48 0.46 -13.78 9.19
C GLN A 48 -0.67 -13.84 8.16
N PHE A 49 -0.50 -13.12 7.06
CA PHE A 49 -1.43 -13.10 5.93
C PHE A 49 -0.67 -13.11 4.61
N GLU A 50 -1.36 -13.51 3.57
CA GLU A 50 -0.84 -13.52 2.21
C GLU A 50 -1.74 -12.69 1.30
N CYS A 51 -1.15 -12.03 0.32
CA CYS A 51 -1.88 -11.25 -0.67
C CYS A 51 -1.33 -11.50 -2.07
N VAL A 52 -2.20 -11.39 -3.06
CA VAL A 52 -1.84 -11.38 -4.48
C VAL A 52 -1.79 -9.93 -4.93
N ILE A 53 -0.67 -9.56 -5.53
CA ILE A 53 -0.41 -8.21 -6.03
C ILE A 53 -0.44 -8.25 -7.56
N ARG A 54 -1.23 -7.36 -8.16
CA ARG A 54 -1.28 -7.16 -9.62
C ARG A 54 -0.90 -5.74 -9.96
N LEU A 55 -0.11 -5.55 -11.01
CA LEU A 55 0.13 -4.21 -11.54
C LEU A 55 -1.16 -3.69 -12.16
N ARG A 56 -1.49 -2.43 -11.90
CA ARG A 56 -2.61 -1.79 -12.57
C ARG A 56 -2.24 -1.35 -13.98
N PRO A 57 -3.17 -1.44 -14.93
CA PRO A 57 -2.98 -0.83 -16.22
C PRO A 57 -2.85 0.69 -16.03
N SER A 58 -1.68 1.24 -16.30
CA SER A 58 -1.54 2.69 -16.45
C SER A 58 -2.21 3.09 -17.75
N GLU A 59 -3.11 4.07 -17.71
CA GLU A 59 -3.52 4.74 -18.95
C GLU A 59 -2.26 5.32 -19.61
N PRO A 60 -1.99 5.04 -20.90
CA PRO A 60 -0.79 5.54 -21.53
C PRO A 60 -0.80 7.06 -21.48
N ILE A 61 0.31 7.65 -21.03
CA ILE A 61 0.51 9.09 -21.08
C ILE A 61 0.60 9.46 -22.57
N LEU A 62 -0.52 9.81 -23.18
CA LEU A 62 -0.53 10.35 -24.53
C LEU A 62 0.08 11.76 -24.43
N CYS A 63 1.38 11.88 -24.68
CA CYS A 63 2.01 13.17 -24.94
C CYS A 63 1.19 13.83 -26.05
N LYS A 64 0.50 14.93 -25.73
CA LYS A 64 -0.22 15.65 -26.76
C LYS A 64 0.84 16.36 -27.61
N PRO A 65 0.64 16.50 -28.93
CA PRO A 65 1.61 17.15 -29.82
C PRO A 65 2.03 18.59 -29.42
N ASN A 66 1.39 19.18 -28.41
CA ASN A 66 1.57 20.56 -28.00
C ASN A 66 2.37 20.69 -26.68
N ASP A 67 2.94 19.59 -26.18
CA ASP A 67 3.73 19.56 -24.94
C ASP A 67 5.24 19.84 -25.18
N ALA A 68 5.62 20.34 -26.37
CA ALA A 68 6.98 20.70 -26.78
C ALA A 68 7.07 22.14 -27.30
#